data_AF-A0A966PZW3-F1
#
_entry.id   AF-A0A966PZW3-F1
#
_cell.length_a   1.000
_cell.length_b   1.000
_cell.length_c   1.000
_cell.angle_alpha   90.00
_cell.angle_beta   90.00
_cell.angle_gamma   90.00
#
_symmetry.space_group_name_H-M   'P 1'
#
loop_
_entity.id
_entity.type
_entity.pdbx_description
1 polymer ?
#
loop_
_entity_poly.entity_id
_entity_poly.type
_entity_poly.pdbx_seq_one_letter_code
_entity_poly.pdbx_strand_id
1 'polypeptide(L)' 'MVKEGLVFSGTSPDGSLMEIAELPITEHPFFLGTQFHPEFLARPLSPHPLFTKFITAAKNRAGR' A
#
# COMPACT_ATOMS: atom_id res chain seq x y z
N MET A 1 -5.97 -13.92 12.79
CA MET A 1 -5.81 -12.46 13.07
C MET A 1 -4.34 -12.22 13.31
N VAL A 2 -3.72 -11.33 12.54
CA VAL A 2 -2.24 -11.22 12.47
C VAL A 2 -1.69 -10.74 13.80
N LYS A 3 -0.70 -11.47 14.31
CA LYS A 3 -0.19 -11.37 15.69
C LYS A 3 0.68 -10.13 15.93
N GLU A 4 1.05 -9.41 14.87
CA GLU A 4 2.11 -8.39 14.87
C GLU A 4 1.66 -7.05 14.23
N GLY A 5 0.35 -6.75 14.25
CA GLY A 5 -0.16 -5.44 13.80
C GLY A 5 -0.37 -5.27 12.29
N LEU A 6 -0.07 -6.27 11.45
CA LEU A 6 -0.41 -6.26 10.03
C LEU A 6 -1.93 -6.32 9.82
N VAL A 7 -2.44 -5.43 8.96
CA VAL A 7 -3.85 -5.32 8.60
C VAL A 7 -4.03 -5.75 7.15
N PHE A 8 -4.95 -6.68 6.89
CA PHE A 8 -5.39 -6.98 5.53
C PHE A 8 -6.53 -6.01 5.15
N SER A 9 -6.19 -4.93 4.44
CA SER A 9 -7.12 -3.87 4.06
C SER A 9 -7.83 -4.12 2.74
N GLY A 10 -7.37 -5.09 1.95
CA GLY A 10 -7.97 -5.49 0.68
C GLY A 10 -8.12 -6.99 0.58
N THR A 11 -9.32 -7.44 0.20
CA THR A 11 -9.63 -8.84 -0.05
C THR A 11 -10.27 -9.00 -1.42
N SER A 12 -10.18 -10.20 -1.99
CA SER A 12 -10.94 -10.56 -3.18
C SER A 12 -12.46 -10.41 -2.92
N PRO A 13 -13.30 -10.27 -3.96
CA PRO A 13 -14.75 -10.08 -3.80
C PRO A 13 -15.45 -11.21 -3.03
N ASP A 14 -14.89 -12.43 -3.12
CA ASP A 14 -15.34 -13.63 -2.40
C ASP A 14 -14.66 -13.79 -1.01
N GLY A 15 -13.73 -12.91 -0.65
CA GLY A 15 -13.04 -12.88 0.64
C GLY A 15 -12.00 -13.99 0.85
N SER A 16 -11.72 -14.79 -0.17
CA SER A 16 -10.82 -15.95 -0.08
C SER A 16 -9.34 -15.58 -0.17
N LEU A 17 -9.01 -14.49 -0.86
CA LEU A 17 -7.65 -14.00 -1.05
C LEU A 17 -7.47 -12.64 -0.39
N MET A 18 -6.33 -12.48 0.29
CA MET A 18 -5.91 -11.19 0.83
C MET A 18 -5.06 -10.48 -0.23
N GLU A 19 -5.58 -9.39 -0.78
CA GLU A 19 -5.01 -8.67 -1.92
C GLU A 19 -4.11 -7.51 -1.50
N ILE A 20 -4.36 -6.93 -0.32
CA ILE A 20 -3.60 -5.80 0.21
C ILE A 20 -3.33 -6.04 1.70
N ALA A 21 -2.07 -5.84 2.10
CA ALA A 21 -1.61 -5.87 3.47
C ALA A 21 -0.89 -4.56 3.81
N GLU A 22 -1.20 -3.97 4.96
CA GLU A 22 -0.62 -2.70 5.41
C GLU A 22 -0.31 -2.72 6.91
N LEU A 23 0.55 -1.81 7.36
CA LEU A 23 0.70 -1.52 8.79
C LEU A 23 -0.08 -0.24 9.15
N PRO A 24 -0.60 -0.14 10.38
CA PRO A 24 -1.15 1.10 10.90
C PRO A 24 -0.16 2.26 10.76
N ILE A 25 -0.70 3.45 10.46
CA ILE A 25 0.11 4.67 10.30
C ILE A 25 0.89 5.03 11.57
N THR A 26 0.39 4.63 12.73
CA THR A 26 1.07 4.78 14.03
C THR A 26 2.36 3.98 14.12
N GLU A 27 2.45 2.85 13.40
CA GLU A 27 3.62 1.97 13.39
C GLU A 27 4.58 2.32 12.24
N HIS A 28 4.04 2.54 11.03
CA HIS A 28 4.85 2.92 9.88
C HIS A 28 4.09 3.91 8.98
N PRO A 29 4.69 5.05 8.61
CA PRO A 29 3.99 6.12 7.90
C PRO A 29 3.51 5.71 6.50
N PHE A 30 4.14 4.70 5.90
CA PHE A 30 3.70 4.09 4.64
C PHE A 30 4.25 2.67 4.50
N PHE A 31 3.48 1.66 4.90
CA PHE A 31 3.79 0.25 4.67
C PHE A 31 2.59 -0.38 3.98
N LEU A 32 2.77 -0.81 2.74
CA LEU A 32 1.71 -1.40 1.93
C LEU A 32 2.33 -2.43 0.99
N GLY A 33 1.77 -3.64 1.02
CA GLY A 33 2.02 -4.72 0.08
C GLY A 33 0.73 -5.02 -0.68
N THR A 34 0.85 -5.32 -1.97
CA THR A 34 -0.27 -5.71 -2.82
C THR A 34 0.11 -6.92 -3.64
N GLN A 35 -0.85 -7.82 -3.88
CA GLN A 35 -0.65 -9.02 -4.67
C GLN A 35 -0.82 -8.78 -6.18
N PHE A 36 -1.54 -7.73 -6.56
CA PHE A 36 -1.71 -7.34 -7.96
C PHE A 36 -0.60 -6.39 -8.44
N HIS A 37 -0.58 -6.13 -9.75
CA HIS A 37 0.46 -5.33 -10.42
C HIS A 37 -0.05 -3.91 -10.78
N PRO A 38 -0.05 -2.95 -9.84
CA PRO A 38 -0.50 -1.57 -10.11
C PRO A 38 0.35 -0.84 -11.16
N GLU A 39 1.58 -1.31 -11.42
CA GLU A 39 2.50 -0.77 -12.42
C GLU A 39 1.93 -0.85 -13.84
N PHE A 40 1.14 -1.89 -14.15
CA PHE A 40 0.56 -2.03 -15.49
C PHE A 40 -0.54 -1.00 -15.77
N LEU A 41 -1.15 -0.44 -14.71
CA LEU A 41 -2.16 0.59 -14.81
C LEU A 41 -1.58 2.01 -14.73
N ALA A 42 -0.35 2.16 -14.22
CA ALA A 42 0.31 3.46 -14.14
C ALA A 42 0.64 4.02 -15.54
N ARG A 43 0.46 5.33 -15.71
CA ARG A 43 0.84 6.08 -16.92
C ARG A 43 1.58 7.37 -16.53
N PRO A 44 2.44 7.94 -17.39
CA PRO A 44 3.19 9.15 -17.07
C PRO A 44 2.31 10.35 -16.67
N LEU A 45 1.18 10.55 -17.36
CA LEU A 45 0.22 11.62 -17.08
C LEU A 45 -0.89 11.22 -16.09
N SER A 46 -0.93 9.95 -15.69
CA SER A 46 -1.90 9.41 -14.74
C SER A 46 -1.21 8.34 -13.87
N PRO A 47 -0.38 8.76 -12.90
CA PRO A 47 0.34 7.83 -12.05
C PRO A 47 -0.65 7.08 -11.14
N HIS A 48 -0.40 5.79 -10.92
CA HIS A 48 -1.24 5.01 -10.02
C HIS A 48 -1.13 5.56 -8.58
N PRO A 49 -2.25 5.71 -7.84
CA PRO A 49 -2.26 6.33 -6.53
C PRO A 49 -1.26 5.74 -5.53
N LEU A 50 -1.06 4.41 -5.56
CA LEU A 50 -0.09 3.73 -4.69
C LEU A 50 1.34 4.27 -4.85
N PHE A 51 1.81 4.48 -6.08
CA PHE A 51 3.15 5.02 -6.31
C PHE A 51 3.25 6.49 -5.90
N THR A 52 2.22 7.29 -6.21
CA THR A 52 2.18 8.70 -5.80
C THR A 52 2.25 8.84 -4.28
N LYS A 53 1.52 7.99 -3.54
CA LYS A 53 1.54 8.00 -2.07
C LYS A 53 2.85 7.47 -1.51
N PHE A 54 3.44 6.43 -2.10
CA PHE A 54 4.76 5.93 -1.73
C PHE A 54 5.83 7.03 -1.85
N ILE A 55 5.90 7.70 -3.00
CA ILE A 55 6.88 8.79 -3.24
C ILE A 55 6.65 9.95 -2.28
N THR A 56 5.38 10.33 -2.04
CA THR A 56 5.05 11.40 -1.09
C THR A 56 5.52 11.05 0.33
N ALA A 57 5.29 9.81 0.79
CA ALA A 57 5.76 9.35 2.08
C ALA A 57 7.29 9.32 2.17
N ALA A 58 7.97 8.86 1.12
CA ALA A 58 9.43 8.88 1.03
C ALA A 58 9.98 10.31 1.11
N LYS A 59 9.39 11.25 0.36
CA LYS A 59 9.76 12.67 0.40
C LYS A 59 9.61 13.25 1.81
N ASN A 60 8.49 12.99 2.47
CA ASN A 60 8.23 13.48 3.83
C ASN A 60 9.20 12.88 4.87
N ARG A 61 9.69 11.66 4.64
CA ARG A 61 10.71 11.03 5.49
C ARG A 61 12.11 11.59 5.24
N ALA A 62 12.45 11.88 3.98
CA ALA A 62 13.76 12.41 3.57
C ALA A 62 13.94 13.90 3.86
N GLY A 63 12.86 14.67 3.95
CA GLY A 63 12.87 16.09 4.34
C GLY A 63 12.95 16.33 5.86
N ARG A 64 13.50 15.38 6.62
CA ARG A 64 13.83 15.52 8.05
C ARG A 64 15.31 15.87 8.21
#